data_AF-A0A7W5S6L0-F1
#
_entry.id   AF-A0A7W5S6L0-F1
#
_cell.length_a   1.000
_cell.length_b   1.000
_cell.length_c   1.000
_cell.angle_alpha   90.00
_cell.angle_beta   90.00
_cell.angle_gamma   90.00
#
_symmetry.space_group_name_H-M   'P 1'
#
loop_
_entity.id
_entity.type
_entity.pdbx_description
1 polymer ?
#
loop_
_entity_poly.entity_id
_entity_poly.type
_entity_poly.pdbx_seq_one_letter_code
_entity_poly.pdbx_strand_id
1 'polypeptide(L)'
;MAYDPGAIDAALAAAVGDDPLLIADLHLAFTHSAADALDAMVDASDTEAWRAAAWRLKGLAASFGAMPLMTLARVAADTLPGDDDMLRRLRDAVEQL
;
A
#
# COMPACT_ATOMS: atom_id res chain seq x y z
N MET A 1 -0.42 17.03 2.62
CA MET A 1 0.84 16.49 3.15
C MET A 1 1.51 15.82 1.98
N ALA A 2 2.61 16.41 1.48
CA ALA A 2 3.26 15.91 0.26
C ALA A 2 3.82 14.52 0.52
N TYR A 3 3.49 13.58 -0.38
CA TYR A 3 4.26 12.37 -0.56
C TYR A 3 5.73 12.77 -0.73
N ASP A 4 6.64 12.17 0.03
CA ASP A 4 8.09 12.34 -0.15
C ASP A 4 8.58 11.14 -0.95
N PRO A 5 8.70 11.26 -2.29
CA PRO A 5 9.09 10.13 -3.14
C PRO A 5 10.44 9.54 -2.73
N GLY A 6 11.32 10.37 -2.14
CA GLY A 6 12.66 9.97 -1.73
C GLY A 6 12.67 8.94 -0.59
N ALA A 7 11.60 8.84 0.21
CA ALA A 7 11.53 7.85 1.29
C ALA A 7 11.35 6.42 0.75
N ILE A 8 10.54 6.24 -0.30
CA ILE A 8 10.36 4.93 -0.95
C ILE A 8 11.63 4.57 -1.71
N ASP A 9 12.19 5.49 -2.50
CA ASP A 9 13.42 5.26 -3.26
C ASP A 9 14.59 4.86 -2.36
N ALA A 10 14.75 5.53 -1.20
CA ALA A 10 15.77 5.17 -0.22
C ALA A 10 15.55 3.78 0.40
N ALA A 11 14.30 3.40 0.68
CA ALA A 11 13.99 2.07 1.21
C ALA A 11 14.25 0.96 0.16
N LEU A 12 13.92 1.23 -1.11
CA LEU A 12 14.21 0.34 -2.23
C LEU A 12 15.72 0.17 -2.42
N ALA A 13 16.47 1.27 -2.52
CA ALA A 13 17.92 1.25 -2.65
C ALA A 13 18.60 0.54 -1.46
N ALA A 14 18.07 0.69 -0.24
CA ALA A 14 18.57 -0.03 0.92
C ALA A 14 18.38 -1.56 0.83
N ALA A 15 17.37 -2.03 0.10
CA ALA A 15 17.05 -3.45 -0.06
C ALA A 15 17.86 -4.12 -1.19
N VAL A 16 18.10 -3.42 -2.31
CA VAL A 16 18.72 -3.99 -3.53
C VAL A 16 20.06 -3.37 -3.90
N GLY A 17 20.51 -2.34 -3.19
CA GLY A 17 21.68 -1.52 -3.52
C GLY A 17 21.35 -0.40 -4.52
N ASP A 18 22.39 0.26 -5.04
CA ASP A 18 22.27 1.42 -5.95
C ASP A 18 22.10 1.03 -7.43
N ASP A 19 21.62 -0.18 -7.74
CA ASP A 19 21.33 -0.59 -9.12
C ASP A 19 19.97 -0.03 -9.55
N PRO A 20 19.92 0.95 -10.49
CA PRO A 20 18.66 1.59 -10.87
C PRO A 20 17.64 0.62 -11.48
N LEU A 21 18.09 -0.47 -12.11
CA LEU A 21 17.19 -1.47 -12.69
C LEU A 21 16.53 -2.30 -11.60
N LEU A 22 17.29 -2.74 -10.59
CA LEU A 22 16.73 -3.50 -9.47
C LEU A 22 15.80 -2.65 -8.61
N ILE A 23 16.12 -1.37 -8.44
CA ILE A 23 15.25 -0.42 -7.73
C ILE A 23 13.91 -0.28 -8.47
N ALA A 24 13.95 -0.08 -9.79
CA ALA A 24 12.74 0.04 -10.61
C ALA A 24 11.91 -1.25 -10.60
N ASP A 25 12.54 -2.43 -10.70
CA ASP A 25 11.86 -3.72 -10.64
C ASP A 25 11.18 -3.94 -9.28
N LEU A 26 11.87 -3.59 -8.17
CA LEU A 26 11.30 -3.72 -6.84
C LEU A 26 10.17 -2.72 -6.59
N HIS A 27 10.28 -1.49 -7.12
CA HIS A 27 9.20 -0.49 -7.05
C HIS A 27 7.96 -0.96 -7.82
N LEU A 28 8.14 -1.55 -9.00
CA LEU A 28 7.05 -2.14 -9.77
C LEU A 28 6.40 -3.32 -9.02
N ALA A 29 7.20 -4.19 -8.41
CA ALA A 29 6.67 -5.29 -7.60
C ALA A 29 5.88 -4.79 -6.37
N PHE A 30 6.36 -3.72 -5.73
CA PHE A 30 5.67 -3.07 -4.61
C PHE A 30 4.32 -2.48 -5.04
N THR A 31 4.30 -1.67 -6.09
CA THR A 31 3.07 -1.01 -6.58
C THR A 31 2.03 -2.03 -7.03
N HIS A 32 2.44 -3.09 -7.73
CA HIS A 32 1.55 -4.19 -8.12
C HIS A 32 0.97 -4.91 -6.90
N SER A 33 1.81 -5.25 -5.91
CA SER A 33 1.37 -5.89 -4.66
C SER A 33 0.41 -5.00 -3.84
N ALA A 34 0.58 -3.67 -3.90
CA ALA A 34 -0.32 -2.73 -3.25
C ALA A 34 -1.69 -2.68 -3.96
N ALA A 35 -1.71 -2.71 -5.30
CA ALA A 35 -2.93 -2.80 -6.09
C ALA A 35 -3.68 -4.12 -5.82
N ASP A 36 -2.99 -5.25 -5.81
CA ASP A 36 -3.59 -6.56 -5.50
C ASP A 36 -4.23 -6.60 -4.11
N ALA A 37 -3.58 -5.99 -3.11
CA ALA A 37 -4.14 -5.91 -1.76
C ALA A 37 -5.38 -5.00 -1.70
N LEU A 38 -5.41 -3.91 -2.49
CA LEU A 38 -6.59 -3.06 -2.60
C LEU A 38 -7.74 -3.78 -3.31
N ASP A 39 -7.48 -4.49 -4.39
CA ASP A 39 -8.52 -5.27 -5.08
C ASP A 39 -9.08 -6.38 -4.18
N ALA A 40 -8.24 -7.02 -3.37
CA ALA A 40 -8.71 -7.95 -2.34
C ALA A 40 -9.61 -7.29 -1.27
N MET A 41 -9.43 -5.99 -0.98
CA MET A 41 -10.35 -5.25 -0.10
C MET A 41 -11.68 -4.97 -0.81
N VAL A 42 -11.65 -4.65 -2.10
CA VAL A 42 -12.85 -4.41 -2.92
C VAL A 42 -13.71 -5.67 -3.00
N ASP A 43 -13.07 -6.82 -3.15
CA ASP A 43 -13.73 -8.13 -3.27
C ASP A 43 -14.12 -8.75 -1.93
N ALA A 44 -13.73 -8.15 -0.80
CA ALA A 44 -13.98 -8.70 0.52
C ALA A 44 -15.48 -8.71 0.86
N SER A 45 -16.07 -9.90 0.96
CA SER A 45 -17.48 -10.10 1.29
C SER A 45 -17.78 -10.03 2.80
N ASP A 46 -16.76 -10.10 3.65
CA ASP A 46 -16.89 -10.10 5.10
C ASP A 46 -15.77 -9.29 5.79
N THR A 47 -16.00 -8.98 7.07
CA THR A 47 -15.10 -8.15 7.88
C THR A 47 -13.72 -8.80 8.09
N GLU A 48 -13.63 -10.14 8.10
CA GLU A 48 -12.36 -10.83 8.30
C GLU A 48 -11.48 -10.71 7.05
N ALA A 49 -12.04 -10.99 5.87
CA ALA A 49 -11.38 -10.83 4.58
C ALA A 49 -10.93 -9.38 4.36
N TRP A 50 -11.82 -8.42 4.65
CA TRP A 50 -11.52 -6.99 4.56
C TRP A 50 -10.35 -6.60 5.46
N ARG A 51 -10.42 -6.99 6.73
CA ARG A 51 -9.40 -6.70 7.73
C ARG A 51 -8.06 -7.33 7.31
N ALA A 52 -8.06 -8.59 6.86
CA ALA A 52 -6.85 -9.28 6.42
C ALA A 52 -6.17 -8.57 5.24
N ALA A 53 -6.94 -8.17 4.22
CA ALA A 53 -6.44 -7.41 3.08
C ALA A 53 -5.88 -6.03 3.51
N ALA A 54 -6.58 -5.32 4.40
CA ALA A 54 -6.10 -4.05 4.97
C ALA A 54 -4.79 -4.21 5.77
N TRP A 55 -4.64 -5.26 6.57
CA TRP A 55 -3.38 -5.55 7.28
C TRP A 55 -2.24 -5.89 6.32
N ARG A 56 -2.52 -6.59 5.23
CA ARG A 56 -1.53 -6.89 4.18
C ARG A 56 -1.05 -5.61 3.51
N LEU A 57 -1.97 -4.74 3.10
CA LEU A 57 -1.63 -3.43 2.53
C LEU A 57 -0.82 -2.57 3.51
N LYS A 58 -1.22 -2.55 4.79
CA LYS A 58 -0.48 -1.85 5.85
C LYS A 58 0.95 -2.39 6.02
N GLY A 59 1.11 -3.71 6.04
CA GLY A 59 2.42 -4.35 6.18
C GLY A 59 3.35 -4.01 5.02
N LEU A 60 2.81 -4.09 3.79
CA LEU A 60 3.54 -3.71 2.59
C LEU A 60 3.97 -2.23 2.61
N ALA A 61 3.05 -1.33 2.94
CA ALA A 61 3.37 0.10 3.05
C ALA A 61 4.43 0.39 4.12
N ALA A 62 4.43 -0.36 5.23
CA ALA A 62 5.45 -0.24 6.28
C ALA A 62 6.85 -0.66 5.80
N SER A 63 6.94 -1.69 4.96
CA SER A 63 8.22 -2.19 4.42
C SER A 63 8.96 -1.16 3.58
N PHE A 64 8.24 -0.29 2.88
CA PHE A 64 8.81 0.72 1.98
C PHE A 64 8.69 2.15 2.51
N GLY A 65 8.28 2.34 3.76
CA GLY A 65 8.16 3.68 4.36
C GLY A 65 7.02 4.54 3.77
N ALA A 66 6.03 3.93 3.12
CA ALA A 66 4.86 4.60 2.56
C ALA A 66 3.86 5.01 3.66
N MET A 67 4.27 5.94 4.52
CA MET A 67 3.57 6.31 5.76
C MET A 67 2.10 6.74 5.57
N PRO A 68 1.74 7.54 4.54
CA PRO A 68 0.34 7.91 4.31
C PRO A 68 -0.54 6.68 4.03
N LEU A 69 -0.08 5.80 3.15
CA LEU A 69 -0.79 4.56 2.81
C LEU A 69 -0.87 3.61 4.01
N MET A 70 0.23 3.44 4.74
CA MET A 70 0.27 2.62 5.95
C MET A 70 -0.78 3.08 6.98
N THR A 71 -0.92 4.40 7.15
CA THR A 71 -1.86 4.99 8.10
C THR A 71 -3.29 4.77 7.64
N LEU A 72 -3.57 4.98 6.36
CA LEU A 72 -4.89 4.79 5.80
C LEU A 72 -5.33 3.32 5.85
N ALA A 73 -4.45 2.39 5.48
CA ALA A 73 -4.70 0.94 5.58
C ALA A 73 -4.93 0.47 7.03
N ARG A 74 -4.26 1.10 8.01
CA ARG A 74 -4.56 0.86 9.43
C ARG A 74 -5.98 1.27 9.78
N VAL A 75 -6.43 2.47 9.36
CA VAL A 75 -7.79 2.93 9.64
C VAL A 75 -8.80 1.99 8.98
N ALA A 76 -8.56 1.62 7.73
CA ALA A 76 -9.43 0.70 7.00
C ALA A 76 -9.57 -0.66 7.70
N ALA A 77 -8.52 -1.19 8.32
CA ALA A 77 -8.58 -2.46 9.05
C ALA A 77 -9.57 -2.45 10.25
N ASP A 78 -9.96 -1.26 10.73
CA ASP A 78 -10.92 -1.06 11.81
C ASP A 78 -12.32 -0.63 11.29
N THR A 79 -12.54 -0.55 9.98
CA THR A 79 -13.86 -0.26 9.36
C THR A 79 -14.58 -1.51 8.89
N LEU A 80 -15.85 -1.34 8.50
CA LEU A 80 -16.62 -2.39 7.85
C LEU A 80 -16.27 -2.49 6.35
N PRO A 81 -16.46 -3.67 5.73
CA PRO A 81 -16.34 -3.85 4.29
C PRO A 81 -17.31 -2.94 3.51
N GLY A 82 -16.91 -2.54 2.30
CA GLY A 82 -17.76 -1.74 1.41
C GLY A 82 -17.88 -0.26 1.78
N ASP A 83 -16.99 0.28 2.61
CA ASP A 83 -16.88 1.72 2.82
C ASP A 83 -16.28 2.39 1.55
N ASP A 84 -17.16 2.92 0.70
CA ASP A 84 -16.79 3.55 -0.58
C ASP A 84 -15.83 4.74 -0.42
N ASP A 85 -15.96 5.53 0.64
CA ASP A 85 -15.06 6.66 0.89
C ASP A 85 -13.67 6.19 1.30
N MET A 86 -13.59 5.13 2.11
CA MET A 86 -12.33 4.48 2.45
C MET A 86 -11.66 3.87 1.21
N LEU A 87 -12.41 3.12 0.40
CA LEU A 87 -11.91 2.50 -0.84
C LEU A 87 -11.40 3.55 -1.83
N ARG A 88 -12.13 4.66 -2.01
CA ARG A 88 -11.70 5.77 -2.87
C ARG A 88 -10.39 6.38 -2.39
N ARG A 89 -10.27 6.67 -1.10
CA ARG A 89 -9.02 7.22 -0.53
C ARG A 89 -7.85 6.25 -0.65
N LEU A 90 -8.08 4.95 -0.48
CA LEU A 90 -7.05 3.93 -0.65
C LEU A 90 -6.59 3.84 -2.10
N ARG A 91 -7.53 3.92 -3.05
CA ARG A 91 -7.23 3.94 -4.48
C ARG A 91 -6.40 5.17 -4.87
N ASP A 92 -6.83 6.35 -4.42
CA ASP A 92 -6.09 7.60 -4.59
C ASP A 92 -4.67 7.49 -4.00
N ALA A 93 -4.49 6.84 -2.84
CA ALA A 93 -3.18 6.69 -2.21
C ALA A 93 -2.27 5.68 -2.92
N VAL A 94 -2.83 4.59 -3.47
CA VAL A 94 -2.09 3.58 -4.25
C VAL A 94 -1.65 4.15 -5.61
N GLU A 95 -2.47 4.99 -6.24
CA GLU A 95 -2.13 5.65 -7.52
C GLU A 95 -0.98 6.68 -7.40
N GLN A 96 -0.65 7.11 -6.18
CA GLN A 96 0.40 8.11 -5.92
C GLN A 96 1.73 7.49 -5.46
N LEU A 97 1.86 6.16 -5.48
CA LEU A 97 3.07 5.42 -5.14
C LEU A 97 4.16 5.53 -6.22
#